data_AF-A0A5C0SF77-F1
#
_entry.id   AF-A0A5C0SF77-F1
#
_cell.length_a   1.000
_cell.length_b   1.000
_cell.length_c   1.000
_cell.angle_alpha   90.00
_cell.angle_beta   90.00
_cell.angle_gamma   90.00
#
_symmetry.space_group_name_H-M   'P 1'
#
loop_
_entity.id
_entity.type
_entity.pdbx_description
1 polymer ?
#
loop_
_entity_poly.entity_id
_entity_poly.type
_entity_poly.pdbx_seq_one_letter_code
_entity_poly.pdbx_strand_id
1 'polypeptide(L)'
;MNKTIEGPADLIIEIKNWEYSKWYIQLKTSVNKDMLYNIYGSVALNEWTSDIKFSIAVSSEIEFETFIKKPPKSLKVNFYVMLVNLDSGKILKEEKLCQY
;
A
#
# COMPACT_ATOMS: atom_id res chain seq x y z
N MET A 1 -6.07 -4.32 -18.49
CA MET A 1 -7.27 -3.53 -18.18
C MET A 1 -7.26 -3.30 -16.68
N ASN A 2 -7.02 -2.05 -16.26
CA ASN A 2 -6.99 -1.69 -14.84
C ASN A 2 -8.43 -1.69 -14.32
N LYS A 3 -8.62 -2.12 -13.07
CA LYS A 3 -9.94 -2.16 -12.44
C LYS A 3 -9.89 -1.41 -11.12
N THR A 4 -10.88 -0.56 -10.91
CA THR A 4 -11.15 0.07 -9.63
C THR A 4 -12.03 -0.88 -8.82
N ILE A 5 -11.65 -1.15 -7.58
CA ILE A 5 -12.46 -1.92 -6.64
C ILE A 5 -12.92 -0.93 -5.56
N GLU A 6 -14.23 -0.70 -5.48
CA GLU A 6 -14.82 0.12 -4.42
C GLU A 6 -14.91 -0.71 -3.13
N GLY A 7 -14.08 -0.36 -2.14
CA GLY A 7 -14.24 -0.81 -0.76
C GLY A 7 -14.96 0.25 0.09
N PRO A 8 -15.50 -0.08 1.27
CA PRO A 8 -16.43 0.78 2.02
C PRO A 8 -15.88 2.15 2.47
N ALA A 9 -14.58 2.40 2.34
CA ALA A 9 -13.95 3.67 2.70
C ALA A 9 -12.64 3.99 1.95
N ASP A 10 -12.13 3.10 1.09
CA ASP A 10 -10.82 3.27 0.43
C ASP A 10 -10.88 2.89 -1.05
N LEU A 11 -10.26 3.71 -1.88
CA LEU A 11 -10.05 3.42 -3.30
C LEU A 11 -8.89 2.43 -3.43
N ILE A 12 -9.18 1.26 -4.01
CA ILE A 12 -8.15 0.26 -4.38
C ILE A 12 -8.08 0.15 -5.90
N ILE A 13 -6.89 0.34 -6.45
CA ILE A 13 -6.59 0.18 -7.87
C ILE A 13 -5.85 -1.13 -8.05
N GLU A 14 -6.37 -2.01 -8.90
CA GLU A 14 -5.64 -3.19 -9.37
C GLU A 14 -4.98 -2.89 -10.73
N ILE A 15 -3.66 -3.02 -10.77
CA ILE A 15 -2.82 -2.89 -11.95
C ILE A 15 -2.23 -4.26 -12.29
N LYS A 16 -2.19 -4.60 -13.57
CA LYS A 16 -1.39 -5.72 -14.07
C LYS A 16 -0.11 -5.18 -14.67
N ASN A 17 1.04 -5.70 -14.26
CA ASN A 17 2.32 -5.41 -14.90
C ASN A 17 3.06 -6.73 -15.20
N TRP A 18 4.25 -6.64 -15.78
CA TRP A 18 5.03 -7.82 -16.18
C TRP A 18 5.80 -8.47 -15.02
N GLU A 19 5.96 -7.76 -13.90
CA GLU A 19 6.73 -8.19 -12.73
C GLU A 19 5.85 -8.91 -11.68
N TYR A 20 4.59 -8.48 -11.54
CA TYR A 20 3.61 -9.00 -10.60
C TYR A 20 2.32 -9.37 -11.32
N SER A 21 1.72 -10.50 -10.95
CA SER A 21 0.44 -10.93 -11.52
C SER A 21 -0.68 -9.95 -11.17
N LYS A 22 -0.58 -9.32 -9.98
CA LYS A 22 -1.45 -8.26 -9.51
C LYS A 22 -0.66 -7.26 -8.66
N TRP A 23 -0.94 -5.98 -8.89
CA TRP A 23 -0.46 -4.89 -8.05
C TRP A 23 -1.65 -4.10 -7.54
N TYR A 24 -1.88 -4.17 -6.24
CA TYR A 24 -2.93 -3.41 -5.57
C TYR A 24 -2.36 -2.13 -4.97
N ILE A 25 -2.99 -1.00 -5.26
CA ILE A 25 -2.67 0.29 -4.68
C ILE A 25 -3.89 0.77 -3.91
N GLN A 26 -3.76 0.90 -2.60
CA GLN A 26 -4.78 1.48 -1.75
C GLN A 26 -4.40 2.92 -1.40
N LEU A 27 -5.24 3.88 -1.78
CA LEU A 27 -5.04 5.29 -1.44
C LEU A 27 -5.53 5.58 -0.02
N LYS A 28 -4.70 6.22 0.78
CA LYS A 28 -5.04 6.71 2.12
C LYS A 28 -4.87 8.22 2.19
N THR A 29 -5.95 8.92 2.49
CA THR A 29 -5.97 10.38 2.65
C THR A 29 -5.47 10.83 4.02
N SER A 30 -5.57 9.97 5.03
CA SER A 30 -4.85 10.15 6.27
C SER A 30 -4.50 8.84 6.97
N VAL A 31 -3.34 8.79 7.62
CA VAL A 31 -2.89 7.65 8.43
C VAL A 31 -2.34 8.13 9.77
N ASN A 32 -3.00 7.74 10.86
CA ASN A 32 -2.47 7.87 12.22
C ASN A 32 -1.90 6.53 12.73
N LYS A 33 -1.35 6.53 13.95
CA LYS A 33 -0.72 5.34 14.53
C LYS A 33 -1.70 4.16 14.71
N ASP A 34 -2.95 4.42 15.08
CA ASP A 34 -3.94 3.35 15.29
C ASP A 34 -4.39 2.76 13.94
N MET A 35 -4.59 3.63 12.95
CA MET A 35 -4.86 3.22 11.57
C MET A 35 -3.71 2.42 10.97
N LEU A 36 -2.45 2.76 11.28
CA LEU A 36 -1.28 2.00 10.83
C LEU A 36 -1.38 0.52 11.21
N TYR A 37 -1.67 0.24 12.48
CA TYR A 37 -1.79 -1.13 12.97
C TYR A 37 -3.03 -1.83 12.40
N ASN A 38 -4.13 -1.11 12.18
CA ASN A 38 -5.31 -1.66 11.51
C ASN A 38 -5.02 -2.02 10.05
N ILE A 39 -4.25 -1.20 9.33
CA ILE A 39 -3.80 -1.50 7.97
C ILE A 39 -2.97 -2.79 7.98
N TYR A 40 -1.99 -2.91 8.89
CA TYR A 40 -1.17 -4.12 8.98
C TYR A 40 -2.01 -5.36 9.33
N GLY A 41 -2.94 -5.23 10.27
CA GLY A 41 -3.87 -6.31 10.61
C GLY A 41 -4.73 -6.72 9.42
N SER A 42 -5.31 -5.75 8.71
CA SER A 42 -6.10 -6.02 7.51
C SER A 42 -5.29 -6.71 6.41
N VAL A 43 -4.04 -6.27 6.18
CA VAL A 43 -3.16 -6.94 5.23
C VAL A 43 -2.86 -8.36 5.69
N ALA A 44 -2.59 -8.59 6.98
CA ALA A 44 -2.30 -9.92 7.52
C ALA A 44 -3.43 -10.95 7.36
N LEU A 45 -4.69 -10.49 7.28
CA LEU A 45 -5.87 -11.36 7.17
C LEU A 45 -6.14 -11.86 5.74
N ASN A 46 -5.46 -11.29 4.74
CA ASN A 46 -5.63 -11.71 3.36
C ASN A 46 -4.65 -12.82 2.97
N GLU A 47 -5.07 -13.68 2.05
CA GLU A 47 -4.17 -14.64 1.41
C GLU A 47 -3.38 -13.94 0.30
N TRP A 48 -2.07 -13.84 0.51
CA TRP A 48 -1.13 -13.28 -0.46
C TRP A 48 -0.26 -14.36 -1.07
N THR A 49 0.19 -14.11 -2.30
CA THR A 49 1.18 -14.93 -3.00
C THR A 49 2.40 -14.08 -3.33
N SER A 50 3.55 -14.73 -3.58
CA SER A 50 4.84 -14.06 -3.82
C SER A 50 4.88 -13.18 -5.07
N ASP A 51 3.93 -13.37 -5.99
CA ASP A 51 3.78 -12.64 -7.25
C ASP A 51 2.76 -11.48 -7.16
N ILE A 52 2.24 -11.20 -5.96
CA ILE A 52 1.37 -10.04 -5.70
C ILE A 52 2.19 -8.92 -5.03
N LYS A 53 1.99 -7.69 -5.52
CA LYS A 53 2.46 -6.46 -4.89
C LYS A 53 1.31 -5.73 -4.24
N PHE A 54 1.49 -5.31 -2.98
CA PHE A 54 0.54 -4.46 -2.27
C PHE A 54 1.21 -3.14 -1.90
N SER A 55 0.53 -2.02 -2.14
CA SER A 55 1.08 -0.70 -1.89
C SER A 55 0.05 0.21 -1.23
N ILE A 56 0.47 0.91 -0.18
CA ILE A 56 -0.30 2.01 0.40
C ILE A 56 0.23 3.32 -0.17
N ALA A 57 -0.62 4.08 -0.85
CA ALA A 57 -0.30 5.40 -1.35
C ALA A 57 -0.79 6.46 -0.35
N VAL A 58 0.10 7.36 0.07
CA VAL A 58 -0.18 8.50 0.95
C VAL A 58 0.28 9.80 0.30
N SER A 59 -0.35 10.92 0.65
CA SER A 59 -0.02 12.23 0.10
C SER A 59 0.79 13.13 1.03
N SER A 60 1.10 12.66 2.24
CA SER A 60 1.85 13.41 3.26
C SER A 60 3.16 12.72 3.60
N GLU A 61 4.24 13.51 3.66
CA GLU A 61 5.57 13.05 4.10
C GLU A 61 5.51 12.47 5.53
N ILE A 62 4.70 13.07 6.40
CA ILE A 62 4.56 12.64 7.81
C ILE A 62 3.98 11.23 7.89
N GLU A 63 3.02 10.93 7.01
CA GLU A 63 2.36 9.63 6.96
C GLU A 63 3.28 8.59 6.36
N PHE A 64 3.97 8.94 5.27
CA PHE A 64 5.01 8.11 4.67
C PHE A 64 6.06 7.69 5.72
N GLU A 65 6.62 8.68 6.44
CA GLU A 65 7.59 8.46 7.52
C GLU A 65 7.03 7.61 8.67
N THR A 66 5.72 7.65 8.91
CA THR A 66 5.07 6.82 9.94
C THR A 66 5.16 5.33 9.60
N PHE A 67 5.04 4.96 8.33
CA PHE A 67 5.28 3.59 7.87
C PHE A 67 6.75 3.19 7.99
N ILE A 68 7.68 4.07 7.56
CA ILE A 68 9.12 3.80 7.58
C ILE A 68 9.64 3.59 9.02
N LYS A 69 9.17 4.40 9.97
CA LYS A 69 9.60 4.32 11.37
C LYS A 69 9.04 3.11 12.12
N LYS A 70 7.95 2.52 11.62
CA LYS A 70 7.24 1.42 12.27
C LYS A 70 6.85 0.33 11.28
N PRO A 71 7.82 -0.26 10.56
CA PRO A 71 7.50 -1.26 9.57
C PRO A 71 6.89 -2.50 10.26
N PRO A 72 6.01 -3.23 9.56
CA PRO A 72 5.50 -4.50 10.07
C PRO A 72 6.64 -5.51 10.18
N LYS A 73 6.65 -6.31 11.26
CA LYS A 73 7.74 -7.27 11.51
C LYS A 73 7.69 -8.54 10.66
N SER A 74 6.49 -9.01 10.32
CA SER A 74 6.31 -10.35 9.74
C SER A 74 5.02 -10.46 8.91
N LEU A 75 4.86 -9.57 7.92
CA LEU A 75 3.78 -9.70 6.94
C LEU A 75 4.26 -10.53 5.74
N LYS A 76 3.55 -11.61 5.43
CA LYS A 76 3.81 -12.44 4.24
C LYS A 76 3.19 -11.80 2.99
N VAL A 77 3.77 -10.69 2.54
CA VAL A 77 3.35 -9.95 1.33
C VAL A 77 4.50 -9.06 0.86
N ASN A 78 4.60 -8.83 -0.45
CA ASN A 78 5.46 -7.79 -0.99
C ASN A 78 4.79 -6.42 -0.75
N PHE A 79 5.04 -5.86 0.42
CA PHE A 79 4.35 -4.67 0.90
C PHE A 79 5.21 -3.42 0.74
N TYR A 80 4.63 -2.40 0.13
CA TYR A 80 5.26 -1.11 -0.15
C TYR A 80 4.45 0.05 0.42
N VAL A 81 5.13 1.16 0.67
CA VAL A 81 4.49 2.47 0.88
C VAL A 81 4.96 3.44 -0.21
N MET A 82 4.06 4.25 -0.72
CA MET A 82 4.31 5.24 -1.76
C MET A 82 3.90 6.62 -1.27
N LEU A 83 4.79 7.60 -1.44
CA LEU A 83 4.43 9.01 -1.37
C LEU A 83 4.00 9.46 -2.76
N VAL A 84 2.77 9.95 -2.89
CA VAL A 84 2.21 10.41 -4.16
C VAL A 84 1.86 11.89 -4.11
N ASN A 85 2.13 12.58 -5.22
CA ASN A 85 1.60 13.91 -5.46
C ASN A 85 0.23 13.76 -6.16
N LEU A 86 -0.86 14.13 -5.46
CA LEU A 86 -2.22 13.94 -5.95
C LEU A 86 -2.56 14.83 -7.15
N ASP A 87 -1.98 16.03 -7.24
CA ASP A 87 -2.25 16.99 -8.34
C ASP A 87 -1.67 16.49 -9.67
N SER A 88 -0.46 15.94 -9.61
CA SER A 88 0.27 15.46 -10.79
C SER A 88 0.11 13.96 -11.05
N GLY A 89 -0.47 13.22 -10.10
CA GLY A 89 -0.61 11.76 -10.16
C GLY A 89 0.73 11.01 -10.14
N LYS A 90 1.82 11.64 -9.68
CA LYS A 90 3.16 11.06 -9.71
C LYS A 90 3.55 10.44 -8.36
N ILE A 91 4.24 9.30 -8.42
CA ILE A 91 4.93 8.72 -7.28
C ILE A 91 6.22 9.52 -7.05
N LEU A 92 6.35 10.11 -5.87
CA LEU A 92 7.53 10.87 -5.45
C LEU A 92 8.57 9.98 -4.79
N LYS A 93 8.13 9.01 -3.97
CA LYS A 93 8.96 8.02 -3.29
C LYS A 93 8.21 6.69 -3.18
N GLU A 94 8.95 5.59 -3.18
CA GLU A 94 8.42 4.25 -2.95
C GLU A 94 9.42 3.47 -2.08
N GLU A 95 8.94 2.81 -1.03
CA GLU A 95 9.78 2.01 -0.14
C GLU A 95 9.17 0.65 0.13
N LYS A 96 10.00 -0.39 0.12
CA LYS A 96 9.60 -1.76 0.44
C LYS A 96 9.67 -1.97 1.95
N LEU A 97 8.53 -2.30 2.55
CA LEU A 97 8.41 -2.56 4.00
C LEU A 97 8.56 -4.04 4.34
N CYS A 98 8.05 -4.92 3.47
CA CYS A 98 8.15 -6.37 3.64
C CYS A 98 8.35 -7.07 2.30
N GLN A 99 8.97 -8.24 2.38
CA GLN A 99 9.12 -9.16 1.27
C GLN A 99 8.44 -10.48 1.63
N TYR A 100 7.72 -11.07 0.66
CA TYR A 100 7.18 -12.41 0.77
C TYR A 100 8.30 -13.46 0.86
#